data_AF-A0A7V4LZB2-F1
#
_entry.id   AF-A0A7V4LZB2-F1
#
_cell.length_a   1.000
_cell.length_b   1.000
_cell.length_c   1.000
_cell.angle_alpha   90.00
_cell.angle_beta   90.00
_cell.angle_gamma   90.00
#
_symmetry.space_group_name_H-M   'P 1'
#
loop_
_entity.id
_entity.type
_entity.pdbx_description
1 polymer ?
#
loop_
_entity_poly.entity_id
_entity_poly.type
_entity_poly.pdbx_seq_one_letter_code
_entity_poly.pdbx_strand_id
1 'polypeptide(L)'
;MLWKAARSVMGILLLPLCVAAGRAVFGLLKDLHSTNGSLIPLPAAAVLIGIGLWLLVYFLLPRPVRSYILAHELTHAIWAAILGERVLSMKVSRSSGSVTLSDSNFLITLAPYFFPLYTFLVMVAYPLAGLFLDMAPFRLVWLALVGFTWSFHVTFTIASLCVRQPDIRECGYVFSYALILLMNILVVGVGITAVSPARLEDFAGHLARAAIETAAATVKFARKAAHFVSTIRPGVCTLN
;
A
#
# COMPACT_ATOMS: atom_id res chain seq x y z
N MET A 1 -17.97 -22.36 6.21
CA MET A 1 -17.28 -21.78 7.38
C MET A 1 -15.76 -21.92 7.28
N LEU A 2 -15.22 -23.08 6.88
CA LEU A 2 -13.78 -23.33 6.74
C LEU A 2 -13.02 -22.31 5.86
N TRP A 3 -13.58 -21.94 4.71
CA TRP A 3 -12.95 -20.98 3.78
C TRP A 3 -12.76 -19.56 4.37
N LYS A 4 -13.72 -19.08 5.17
CA LYS A 4 -13.61 -17.78 5.85
C LYS A 4 -12.52 -17.81 6.93
N ALA A 5 -12.39 -18.93 7.64
CA ALA A 5 -11.35 -19.13 8.63
C ALA A 5 -9.96 -19.17 7.98
N ALA A 6 -9.80 -19.90 6.86
CA ALA A 6 -8.55 -19.98 6.12
C ALA A 6 -8.02 -18.60 5.69
N ARG A 7 -8.88 -17.76 5.12
CA ARG A 7 -8.53 -16.38 4.75
C ARG A 7 -8.11 -15.53 5.95
N SER A 8 -8.79 -15.70 7.09
CA SER A 8 -8.43 -14.97 8.31
C SER A 8 -7.05 -15.39 8.83
N VAL A 9 -6.75 -16.69 8.78
CA VAL A 9 -5.41 -17.21 9.11
C VAL A 9 -4.36 -16.64 8.17
N MET A 10 -4.59 -16.65 6.85
CA MET A 10 -3.68 -16.03 5.88
C MET A 10 -3.42 -14.56 6.19
N GLY A 11 -4.46 -13.79 6.52
CA GLY A 11 -4.30 -12.39 6.91
C GLY A 11 -3.46 -12.20 8.16
N ILE A 12 -3.63 -13.04 9.19
CA ILE A 12 -2.79 -13.02 10.40
C ILE A 12 -1.34 -13.34 10.06
N LEU A 13 -1.10 -14.32 9.19
CA LEU A 13 0.24 -14.70 8.74
C LEU A 13 0.95 -13.59 7.93
N LEU A 14 0.20 -12.64 7.35
CA LEU A 14 0.76 -11.47 6.67
C LEU A 14 1.21 -10.36 7.64
N LEU A 15 0.76 -10.34 8.90
CA LEU A 15 1.08 -9.27 9.85
C LEU A 15 2.59 -9.15 10.14
N PRO A 16 3.35 -10.25 10.36
CA PRO A 16 4.81 -10.17 10.48
C PRO A 16 5.48 -9.51 9.26
N LEU A 17 4.96 -9.75 8.05
CA LEU A 17 5.48 -9.12 6.84
C LEU A 17 5.15 -7.62 6.80
N CYS A 18 3.97 -7.21 7.26
CA CYS A 18 3.63 -5.79 7.40
C CYS A 18 4.61 -5.07 8.33
N VAL A 19 4.93 -5.70 9.48
CA VAL A 19 5.93 -5.18 10.43
C VAL A 19 7.31 -5.10 9.78
N ALA A 20 7.74 -6.15 9.08
CA ALA A 20 9.03 -6.16 8.39
C ALA A 20 9.12 -5.04 7.33
N ALA A 21 8.10 -4.89 6.49
CA ALA A 21 8.05 -3.83 5.48
C ALA A 21 8.06 -2.43 6.12
N GLY A 22 7.33 -2.23 7.22
CA GLY A 22 7.32 -0.94 7.94
C GLY A 22 8.69 -0.61 8.53
N ARG A 23 9.35 -1.61 9.13
CA ARG A 23 10.74 -1.47 9.63
C ARG A 23 11.72 -1.17 8.50
N ALA A 24 11.51 -1.74 7.32
CA ALA A 24 12.35 -1.51 6.16
C ALA A 24 12.26 -0.07 5.65
N VAL A 25 11.04 0.46 5.51
CA VAL A 25 10.81 1.87 5.16
C VAL A 25 11.42 2.80 6.21
N PHE A 26 11.25 2.48 7.50
CA PHE A 26 11.85 3.27 8.59
C PHE A 26 13.39 3.28 8.53
N GLY A 27 14.01 2.12 8.28
CA GLY A 27 15.46 2.01 8.10
C GLY A 27 15.96 2.85 6.94
N LEU A 28 15.26 2.79 5.80
CA LEU A 28 15.58 3.58 4.61
C LEU A 28 15.51 5.10 4.88
N LEU A 29 14.46 5.55 5.58
CA LEU A 29 14.30 6.96 5.95
C LEU A 29 15.38 7.42 6.93
N LYS A 30 15.80 6.56 7.87
CA LYS A 30 16.88 6.86 8.82
C LYS A 30 18.21 7.06 8.10
N ASP A 31 18.52 6.22 7.12
CA ASP A 31 19.75 6.33 6.33
C ASP A 31 19.74 7.64 5.51
N LEU A 32 18.62 7.94 4.84
CA LEU A 32 18.43 9.20 4.11
C LEU A 32 18.56 10.44 5.00
N HIS A 33 18.02 10.41 6.22
CA HIS A 33 18.15 11.52 7.16
C HIS A 33 19.61 11.72 7.61
N SER A 34 20.31 10.62 7.91
CA SER A 34 21.70 10.62 8.36
C SER A 34 22.65 11.22 7.32
N THR A 35 22.35 11.06 6.02
CA THR A 35 23.15 11.62 4.92
C THR A 35 22.87 13.11 4.68
N ASN A 36 21.64 13.59 4.90
CA ASN A 36 21.24 14.94 4.46
C ASN A 36 21.51 16.04 5.50
N GLY A 37 21.71 15.72 6.78
CA GLY A 37 22.03 16.67 7.86
C GLY A 37 20.95 17.74 8.18
N SER A 38 19.94 17.90 7.32
CA SER A 38 18.77 18.76 7.50
C SER A 38 17.57 17.95 8.00
N LEU A 39 16.75 18.57 8.85
CA LEU A 39 15.50 18.00 9.34
C LEU A 39 14.50 17.73 8.20
N ILE A 40 14.41 18.63 7.22
CA ILE A 40 13.53 18.49 6.04
C ILE A 40 14.27 19.00 4.79
N PRO A 41 14.87 18.11 3.98
CA PRO A 41 15.47 18.48 2.71
C PRO A 41 14.44 19.10 1.75
N LEU A 42 14.86 20.02 0.87
CA LEU A 42 13.97 20.70 -0.08
C LEU A 42 13.11 19.74 -0.94
N PRO A 43 13.62 18.59 -1.43
CA PRO A 43 12.79 17.58 -2.09
C PRO A 43 11.67 17.03 -1.21
N ALA A 44 11.95 16.77 0.08
CA ALA A 44 10.96 16.29 1.03
C ALA A 44 9.91 17.38 1.33
N ALA A 45 10.34 18.63 1.46
CA ALA A 45 9.43 19.77 1.63
C ALA A 45 8.46 19.90 0.45
N ALA A 46 8.92 19.70 -0.79
CA ALA A 46 8.05 19.73 -1.97
C ALA A 46 6.96 18.65 -1.92
N VAL A 47 7.31 17.41 -1.57
CA VAL A 47 6.33 16.32 -1.37
C VAL A 47 5.32 16.69 -0.28
N LEU A 48 5.78 17.21 0.86
CA LEU A 48 4.92 17.63 1.97
C LEU A 48 3.98 18.78 1.58
N ILE A 49 4.45 19.74 0.78
CA ILE A 49 3.61 20.80 0.22
C ILE A 49 2.52 20.19 -0.66
N GLY A 50 2.88 19.23 -1.53
CA GLY A 50 1.92 18.49 -2.35
C GLY A 50 0.82 17.80 -1.52
N ILE A 51 1.23 17.10 -0.46
CA ILE A 51 0.32 16.47 0.50
C ILE A 51 -0.60 17.53 1.12
N GLY A 52 -0.04 18.64 1.63
CA GLY A 52 -0.79 19.72 2.23
C GLY A 52 -1.81 20.33 1.29
N LEU A 53 -1.42 20.61 0.04
CA LEU A 53 -2.31 21.15 -1.00
C LEU A 53 -3.47 20.20 -1.30
N TRP A 54 -3.21 18.89 -1.40
CA TRP A 54 -4.30 17.92 -1.58
C TRP A 54 -5.24 17.91 -0.38
N LEU A 55 -4.72 17.90 0.85
CA LEU A 55 -5.56 17.88 2.05
C LEU A 55 -6.44 19.14 2.14
N LEU A 56 -5.91 20.30 1.75
CA LEU A 56 -6.71 21.53 1.62
C LEU A 56 -7.84 21.34 0.60
N VAL A 57 -7.56 20.77 -0.59
CA VAL A 57 -8.61 20.44 -1.57
C VAL A 57 -9.64 19.47 -1.00
N TYR A 58 -9.20 18.41 -0.33
CA TYR A 58 -10.08 17.35 0.17
C TYR A 58 -11.03 17.82 1.28
N PHE A 59 -10.57 18.72 2.15
CA PHE A 59 -11.36 19.21 3.29
C PHE A 59 -12.11 20.52 3.00
N LEU A 60 -11.60 21.38 2.10
CA LEU A 60 -12.18 22.71 1.86
C LEU A 60 -12.96 22.83 0.55
N LEU A 61 -12.75 21.92 -0.42
CA LEU A 61 -13.43 21.95 -1.73
C LEU A 61 -14.33 20.73 -1.94
N PRO A 62 -15.26 20.76 -2.92
CA PRO A 62 -16.03 19.58 -3.31
C PRO A 62 -15.10 18.43 -3.71
N ARG A 63 -15.24 17.29 -3.04
CA ARG A 63 -14.37 16.12 -3.28
C ARG A 63 -14.49 15.64 -4.72
N PRO A 64 -13.37 15.39 -5.43
CA PRO A 64 -13.38 14.90 -6.81
C PRO A 64 -13.69 13.40 -6.89
N VAL A 65 -14.86 12.98 -6.38
CA VAL A 65 -15.29 11.58 -6.27
C VAL A 65 -15.27 10.87 -7.62
N ARG A 66 -15.61 11.55 -8.71
CA ARG A 66 -15.54 11.02 -10.07
C ARG A 66 -14.14 10.56 -10.47
N SER A 67 -13.12 11.36 -10.15
CA SER A 67 -11.73 10.99 -10.43
C SER A 67 -11.32 9.77 -9.62
N TYR A 68 -11.80 9.68 -8.36
CA TYR A 68 -11.57 8.50 -7.53
C TYR A 68 -12.21 7.25 -8.14
N ILE A 69 -13.49 7.30 -8.52
CA ILE A 69 -14.20 6.18 -9.15
C ILE A 69 -13.50 5.74 -10.44
N LEU A 70 -13.12 6.71 -11.28
CA LEU A 70 -12.37 6.41 -12.51
C LEU A 70 -11.07 5.66 -12.20
N ALA A 71 -10.28 6.17 -11.25
CA ALA A 71 -9.03 5.53 -10.86
C ALA A 71 -9.26 4.13 -10.29
N HIS A 72 -10.34 3.93 -9.54
CA HIS A 72 -10.71 2.64 -8.94
C HIS A 72 -11.02 1.59 -10.01
N GLU A 73 -11.99 1.87 -10.89
CA GLU A 73 -12.38 0.93 -11.95
C GLU A 73 -11.26 0.70 -12.97
N LEU A 74 -10.53 1.75 -13.32
CA LEU A 74 -9.41 1.64 -14.27
C LEU A 74 -8.27 0.80 -13.69
N THR A 75 -8.03 0.87 -12.39
CA THR A 75 -7.01 0.06 -11.73
C THR A 75 -7.37 -1.42 -11.76
N HIS A 76 -8.63 -1.79 -11.51
CA HIS A 76 -9.08 -3.17 -11.72
C HIS A 76 -8.82 -3.65 -13.15
N ALA A 77 -9.19 -2.85 -14.16
CA ALA A 77 -9.00 -3.18 -15.56
C ALA A 77 -7.52 -3.34 -15.95
N ILE A 78 -6.64 -2.45 -15.47
CA ILE A 78 -5.20 -2.52 -15.71
C ILE A 78 -4.63 -3.80 -15.09
N TRP A 79 -4.98 -4.10 -13.85
CA TRP A 79 -4.47 -5.30 -13.16
C TRP A 79 -5.01 -6.59 -13.76
N ALA A 80 -6.27 -6.59 -14.21
CA ALA A 80 -6.84 -7.68 -14.98
C ALA A 80 -6.01 -7.93 -16.25
N ALA A 81 -5.77 -6.89 -17.05
CA ALA A 81 -4.98 -7.00 -18.27
C ALA A 81 -3.54 -7.49 -18.01
N ILE A 82 -2.88 -6.99 -16.96
CA ILE A 82 -1.53 -7.42 -16.57
C ILE A 82 -1.50 -8.92 -16.22
N LEU A 83 -2.55 -9.43 -15.59
CA LEU A 83 -2.66 -10.84 -15.18
C LEU A 83 -3.29 -11.73 -16.26
N GLY A 84 -3.50 -11.22 -17.48
CA GLY A 84 -4.00 -11.99 -18.62
C GLY A 84 -5.52 -12.10 -18.71
N GLU A 85 -6.26 -11.38 -17.85
CA GLU A 85 -7.71 -11.32 -17.89
C GLU A 85 -8.22 -10.26 -18.85
N ARG A 86 -9.41 -10.50 -19.43
CA ARG A 86 -10.04 -9.60 -20.40
C ARG A 86 -10.98 -8.62 -19.71
N VAL A 87 -10.87 -7.35 -20.10
CA VAL A 87 -11.83 -6.30 -19.72
C VAL A 87 -13.03 -6.36 -20.67
N LEU A 88 -14.18 -6.79 -20.17
CA LEU A 88 -15.39 -6.98 -20.97
C LEU A 88 -16.19 -5.68 -21.09
N SER A 89 -16.33 -4.94 -20.00
CA SER A 89 -16.95 -3.62 -20.01
C SER A 89 -16.51 -2.77 -18.83
N MET A 90 -16.53 -1.45 -18.98
CA MET A 90 -16.29 -0.50 -17.89
C MET A 90 -17.27 0.65 -18.01
N LYS A 91 -17.87 1.04 -16.89
CA LYS A 91 -18.78 2.19 -16.80
C LYS A 91 -18.35 3.04 -15.62
N VAL A 92 -18.21 4.35 -15.86
CA VAL A 92 -17.90 5.34 -14.82
C VAL A 92 -18.96 6.43 -14.90
N SER A 93 -19.66 6.66 -13.78
CA SER A 93 -20.71 7.67 -13.66
C SER A 93 -20.33 8.75 -12.65
N ARG A 94 -21.27 9.65 -12.29
CA ARG A 94 -21.01 10.69 -11.29
C ARG A 94 -20.75 10.14 -9.89
N SER A 95 -21.41 9.04 -9.55
CA SER A 95 -21.53 8.56 -8.17
C SER A 95 -21.27 7.07 -8.02
N SER A 96 -21.07 6.35 -9.13
CA SER A 96 -20.75 4.93 -9.13
C SER A 96 -19.88 4.55 -10.32
N GLY A 97 -19.15 3.45 -10.18
CA GLY A 97 -18.40 2.80 -11.24
C GLY A 97 -18.71 1.30 -11.24
N SER A 98 -18.41 0.64 -12.34
CA SER A 98 -18.37 -0.81 -12.43
C SER A 98 -17.48 -1.25 -13.57
N VAL A 99 -16.66 -2.26 -13.31
CA VAL A 99 -15.91 -3.00 -14.33
C VAL A 99 -16.36 -4.45 -14.37
N THR A 100 -16.47 -5.01 -15.56
CA THR A 100 -16.76 -6.42 -15.79
C THR A 100 -15.55 -7.06 -16.45
N LEU A 101 -15.05 -8.14 -15.85
CA LEU A 101 -13.86 -8.86 -16.25
C LEU A 101 -14.21 -10.32 -16.62
N SER A 102 -13.35 -11.00 -17.39
CA SER A 102 -13.52 -12.43 -17.68
C SER A 102 -13.39 -13.30 -16.43
N ASP A 103 -12.41 -12.99 -15.60
CA ASP A 103 -12.20 -13.58 -14.28
C ASP A 103 -11.55 -12.54 -13.36
N SER A 104 -11.53 -12.81 -12.06
CA SER A 104 -10.86 -11.97 -11.07
C SER A 104 -10.23 -12.81 -9.97
N ASN A 105 -9.17 -12.26 -9.37
CA ASN A 105 -8.54 -12.82 -8.18
C ASN A 105 -8.33 -11.72 -7.14
N PHE A 106 -7.90 -12.09 -5.93
CA PHE A 106 -7.75 -11.13 -4.84
C PHE A 106 -6.80 -9.97 -5.15
N LEU A 107 -5.82 -10.16 -6.04
CA LEU A 107 -4.86 -9.12 -6.40
C LEU A 107 -5.53 -8.08 -7.31
N ILE A 108 -6.32 -8.52 -8.30
CA ILE A 108 -7.13 -7.65 -9.16
C ILE A 108 -8.19 -6.93 -8.32
N THR A 109 -8.92 -7.67 -7.50
CA THR A 109 -10.00 -7.16 -6.65
C THR A 109 -9.50 -6.15 -5.60
N LEU A 110 -8.26 -6.28 -5.11
CA LEU A 110 -7.72 -5.36 -4.10
C LEU A 110 -6.77 -4.29 -4.67
N ALA A 111 -6.42 -4.35 -5.96
CA ALA A 111 -5.50 -3.42 -6.61
C ALA A 111 -5.83 -1.94 -6.40
N PRO A 112 -7.09 -1.48 -6.51
CA PRO A 112 -7.41 -0.07 -6.32
C PRO A 112 -7.07 0.50 -4.95
N TYR A 113 -6.95 -0.36 -3.93
CA TYR A 113 -6.69 0.02 -2.56
C TYR A 113 -5.19 0.15 -2.25
N PHE A 114 -4.31 -0.34 -3.13
CA PHE A 114 -2.86 -0.27 -2.93
C PHE A 114 -2.07 0.28 -4.12
N PHE A 115 -2.66 0.35 -5.31
CA PHE A 115 -2.01 0.89 -6.50
C PHE A 115 -2.42 2.37 -6.71
N PRO A 116 -1.54 3.34 -6.43
CA PRO A 116 -1.86 4.76 -6.56
C PRO A 116 -1.75 5.20 -8.03
N LEU A 117 -2.77 4.87 -8.84
CA LEU A 117 -2.77 5.09 -10.30
C LEU A 117 -2.26 6.47 -10.71
N TYR A 118 -2.80 7.54 -10.15
CA TYR A 118 -2.39 8.89 -10.53
C TYR A 118 -0.94 9.21 -10.13
N THR A 119 -0.46 8.71 -8.98
CA THR A 119 0.95 8.84 -8.61
C THR A 119 1.83 8.07 -9.58
N PHE A 120 1.46 6.85 -9.95
CA PHE A 120 2.19 6.08 -10.95
C PHE A 120 2.29 6.83 -12.29
N LEU A 121 1.18 7.41 -12.76
CA LEU A 121 1.17 8.22 -13.99
C LEU A 121 2.08 9.45 -13.87
N VAL A 122 2.05 10.17 -12.75
CA VAL A 122 2.95 11.32 -12.49
C VAL A 122 4.42 10.88 -12.46
N MET A 123 4.71 9.74 -11.84
CA MET A 123 6.07 9.19 -11.76
C MET A 123 6.62 8.79 -13.14
N VAL A 124 5.78 8.25 -14.03
CA VAL A 124 6.17 7.86 -15.40
C VAL A 124 6.21 9.06 -16.35
N ALA A 125 5.28 10.00 -16.23
CA ALA A 125 5.19 11.15 -17.12
C ALA A 125 6.43 12.05 -17.07
N TYR A 126 7.06 12.22 -15.89
CA TYR A 126 8.24 13.07 -15.74
C TYR A 126 9.47 12.62 -16.54
N PRO A 127 9.96 11.37 -16.43
CA PRO A 127 11.07 10.91 -17.26
C PRO A 127 10.70 10.83 -18.75
N LEU A 128 9.44 10.53 -19.09
CA LEU A 128 8.99 10.55 -20.50
C LEU A 128 9.03 11.96 -21.09
N ALA A 129 8.61 12.98 -20.34
CA ALA A 129 8.75 14.39 -20.75
C ALA A 129 10.23 14.78 -20.88
N GLY A 130 11.10 14.22 -20.03
CA GLY A 130 12.56 14.38 -20.10
C GLY A 130 13.22 13.86 -21.38
N LEU A 131 12.51 13.06 -22.20
CA LEU A 131 12.98 12.66 -23.53
C LEU A 131 12.89 13.80 -24.56
N PHE A 132 12.09 14.84 -24.28
CA PHE A 132 11.79 15.93 -25.22
C PHE A 132 12.13 17.32 -24.67
N LEU A 133 12.14 17.49 -23.34
CA LEU A 133 12.29 18.76 -22.65
C LEU A 133 13.33 18.66 -21.52
N ASP A 134 14.00 19.76 -21.19
CA ASP A 134 14.77 19.84 -19.95
C ASP A 134 13.81 19.91 -18.75
N MET A 135 13.73 18.81 -18.01
CA MET A 135 12.84 18.68 -16.86
C MET A 135 13.49 19.11 -15.54
N ALA A 136 14.79 19.42 -15.50
CA ALA A 136 15.49 19.77 -14.26
C ALA A 136 14.82 20.93 -13.49
N PRO A 137 14.33 22.01 -14.13
CA PRO A 137 13.63 23.10 -13.43
C PRO A 137 12.32 22.68 -12.76
N PHE A 138 11.67 21.63 -13.27
CA PHE A 138 10.35 21.17 -12.82
C PHE A 138 10.43 20.12 -11.72
N ARG A 139 11.63 19.71 -11.28
CA ARG A 139 11.82 18.64 -10.30
C ARG A 139 11.01 18.84 -9.01
N LEU A 140 11.00 20.06 -8.44
CA LEU A 140 10.27 20.33 -7.21
C LEU A 140 8.74 20.31 -7.43
N VAL A 141 8.27 20.81 -8.57
CA VAL A 141 6.86 20.76 -8.94
C VAL A 141 6.40 19.32 -9.11
N TRP A 142 7.22 18.50 -9.76
CA TRP A 142 6.97 17.06 -9.91
C TRP A 142 6.87 16.35 -8.55
N LEU A 143 7.80 16.61 -7.63
CA LEU A 143 7.75 16.06 -6.27
C LEU A 143 6.50 16.50 -5.51
N ALA A 144 6.07 17.76 -5.66
CA ALA A 144 4.81 18.22 -5.11
C ALA A 144 3.60 17.51 -5.74
N LEU A 145 3.61 17.27 -7.06
CA LEU A 145 2.56 16.48 -7.71
C LEU A 145 2.52 15.03 -7.21
N VAL A 146 3.68 14.40 -6.98
CA VAL A 146 3.76 13.06 -6.38
C VAL A 146 3.11 13.04 -4.99
N GLY A 147 3.44 14.01 -4.13
CA GLY A 147 2.82 14.15 -2.80
C GLY A 147 1.32 14.38 -2.89
N PHE A 148 0.87 15.22 -3.81
CA PHE A 148 -0.53 15.54 -4.06
C PHE A 148 -1.33 14.30 -4.49
N THR A 149 -0.89 13.59 -5.53
CA THR A 149 -1.61 12.41 -6.05
C THR A 149 -1.50 11.21 -5.12
N TRP A 150 -0.42 11.10 -4.34
CA TRP A 150 -0.31 10.03 -3.34
C TRP A 150 -1.26 10.28 -2.18
N SER A 151 -1.37 11.52 -1.70
CA SER A 151 -2.34 11.88 -0.67
C SER A 151 -3.78 11.73 -1.17
N PHE A 152 -4.04 12.02 -2.45
CA PHE A 152 -5.30 11.69 -3.13
C PHE A 152 -5.63 10.20 -2.97
N HIS A 153 -4.69 9.31 -3.32
CA HIS A 153 -4.90 7.88 -3.21
C HIS A 153 -5.18 7.47 -1.76
N VAL A 154 -4.33 7.88 -0.81
CA VAL A 154 -4.44 7.50 0.61
C VAL A 154 -5.77 7.95 1.22
N THR A 155 -6.16 9.22 1.02
CA THR A 155 -7.40 9.75 1.60
C THR A 155 -8.65 9.04 1.09
N PHE A 156 -8.73 8.78 -0.23
CA PHE A 156 -9.86 8.04 -0.80
C PHE A 156 -9.83 6.55 -0.46
N THR A 157 -8.65 5.93 -0.37
CA THR A 157 -8.53 4.55 0.13
C THR A 157 -9.06 4.45 1.55
N ILE A 158 -8.66 5.34 2.47
CA ILE A 158 -9.18 5.38 3.84
C ILE A 158 -10.70 5.57 3.84
N ALA A 159 -11.22 6.56 3.10
CA ALA A 159 -12.65 6.82 3.01
C ALA A 159 -13.44 5.61 2.49
N SER A 160 -12.89 4.90 1.51
CA SER A 160 -13.46 3.68 0.94
C SER A 160 -13.46 2.52 1.93
N LEU A 161 -12.39 2.33 2.69
CA LEU A 161 -12.29 1.27 3.71
C LEU A 161 -13.17 1.53 4.94
N CYS A 162 -13.57 2.78 5.20
CA CYS A 162 -14.52 3.14 6.25
C CYS A 162 -15.98 2.75 5.93
N VAL A 163 -16.28 2.34 4.69
CA VAL A 163 -17.60 1.85 4.29
C VAL A 163 -17.55 0.39 3.84
N ARG A 164 -18.70 -0.27 3.73
CA ARG A 164 -18.77 -1.69 3.35
C ARG A 164 -18.56 -1.86 1.85
N GLN A 165 -17.33 -2.14 1.44
CA GLN A 165 -16.99 -2.42 0.05
C GLN A 165 -17.24 -3.88 -0.35
N PRO A 166 -17.80 -4.14 -1.55
CA PRO A 166 -17.96 -5.50 -2.07
C PRO A 166 -16.62 -6.22 -2.22
N ASP A 167 -15.59 -5.55 -2.74
CA ASP A 167 -14.24 -6.10 -2.98
C ASP A 167 -13.62 -6.69 -1.70
N ILE A 168 -13.73 -5.95 -0.59
CA ILE A 168 -13.20 -6.35 0.72
C ILE A 168 -13.98 -7.55 1.28
N ARG A 169 -15.30 -7.58 1.07
CA ARG A 169 -16.15 -8.71 1.52
C ARG A 169 -15.84 -9.97 0.73
N GLU A 170 -15.60 -9.84 -0.57
CA GLU A 170 -15.27 -10.94 -1.46
C GLU A 170 -13.95 -11.62 -1.05
N CYS A 171 -12.94 -10.82 -0.69
CA CYS A 171 -11.62 -11.34 -0.28
C CYS A 171 -11.54 -11.70 1.21
N GLY A 172 -12.43 -11.14 2.04
CA GLY A 172 -12.44 -11.29 3.49
C GLY A 172 -11.63 -10.19 4.19
N TYR A 173 -12.20 -9.60 5.24
CA TYR A 173 -11.69 -8.39 5.88
C TYR A 173 -10.24 -8.49 6.39
N VAL A 174 -9.93 -9.49 7.22
CA VAL A 174 -8.60 -9.61 7.85
C VAL A 174 -7.49 -9.78 6.80
N PHE A 175 -7.74 -10.63 5.79
CA PHE A 175 -6.82 -10.82 4.68
C PHE A 175 -6.65 -9.54 3.85
N SER A 176 -7.77 -8.91 3.48
CA SER A 176 -7.74 -7.71 2.63
C SER A 176 -7.00 -6.58 3.30
N TYR A 177 -7.28 -6.28 4.57
CA TYR A 177 -6.60 -5.19 5.28
C TYR A 177 -5.10 -5.44 5.47
N ALA A 178 -4.70 -6.67 5.80
CA ALA A 178 -3.29 -7.02 5.93
C ALA A 178 -2.56 -6.89 4.57
N LEU A 179 -3.16 -7.37 3.49
CA LEU A 179 -2.57 -7.28 2.15
C LEU A 179 -2.50 -5.83 1.66
N ILE A 180 -3.58 -5.05 1.81
CA ILE A 180 -3.62 -3.63 1.44
C ILE A 180 -2.53 -2.85 2.19
N LEU A 181 -2.40 -3.09 3.51
CA LEU A 181 -1.36 -2.45 4.31
C LEU A 181 0.03 -2.83 3.81
N LEU A 182 0.30 -4.12 3.64
CA LEU A 182 1.59 -4.61 3.15
C LEU A 182 1.96 -3.98 1.81
N MET A 183 1.04 -4.02 0.83
CA MET A 183 1.29 -3.50 -0.50
C MET A 183 1.49 -1.98 -0.50
N ASN A 184 0.72 -1.21 0.29
CA ASN A 184 0.93 0.23 0.41
C ASN A 184 2.31 0.56 1.01
N ILE A 185 2.77 -0.18 2.02
CA ILE A 185 4.10 0.03 2.60
C ILE A 185 5.20 -0.28 1.57
N LEU A 186 5.05 -1.36 0.79
CA LEU A 186 5.99 -1.70 -0.29
C LEU A 186 6.01 -0.62 -1.39
N VAL A 187 4.84 -0.13 -1.81
CA VAL A 187 4.71 0.96 -2.79
C VAL A 187 5.36 2.23 -2.27
N VAL A 188 5.22 2.56 -0.97
CA VAL A 188 5.92 3.70 -0.36
C VAL A 188 7.44 3.49 -0.38
N GLY A 189 7.92 2.30 -0.01
CA GLY A 189 9.35 1.98 -0.04
C GLY A 189 9.96 2.14 -1.44
N VAL A 190 9.32 1.56 -2.45
CA VAL A 190 9.73 1.72 -3.86
C VAL A 190 9.61 3.19 -4.29
N GLY A 191 8.52 3.87 -3.93
CA GLY A 191 8.31 5.28 -4.23
C GLY A 191 9.42 6.18 -3.67
N ILE A 192 9.88 5.94 -2.44
CA ILE A 192 11.01 6.67 -1.83
C ILE A 192 12.28 6.51 -2.67
N THR A 193 12.59 5.29 -3.13
CA THR A 193 13.77 5.05 -3.99
C THR A 193 13.68 5.73 -5.34
N ALA A 194 12.47 5.97 -5.85
CA ALA A 194 12.26 6.62 -7.13
C ALA A 194 12.31 8.15 -7.07
N VAL A 195 12.15 8.76 -5.89
CA VAL A 195 12.12 10.23 -5.70
C VAL A 195 13.29 10.78 -4.88
N SER A 196 14.16 9.91 -4.36
CA SER A 196 15.29 10.25 -3.52
C SER A 196 16.60 9.63 -4.04
N PRO A 197 17.76 9.95 -3.45
CA PRO A 197 19.02 9.29 -3.80
C PRO A 197 19.11 7.80 -3.41
N ALA A 198 18.16 7.29 -2.63
CA ALA A 198 18.15 5.88 -2.22
C ALA A 198 17.92 4.95 -3.41
N ARG A 199 18.58 3.79 -3.41
CA ARG A 199 18.45 2.77 -4.46
C ARG A 199 17.47 1.69 -4.05
N LEU A 200 16.95 0.97 -5.04
CA LEU A 200 16.09 -0.20 -4.81
C LEU A 200 16.80 -1.28 -3.99
N GLU A 201 18.12 -1.43 -4.19
CA GLU A 201 18.98 -2.35 -3.43
C GLU A 201 19.03 -2.00 -1.94
N ASP A 202 19.07 -0.72 -1.59
CA ASP A 202 19.06 -0.26 -0.20
C ASP A 202 17.74 -0.68 0.48
N PHE A 203 16.62 -0.43 -0.19
CA PHE A 203 15.30 -0.83 0.31
C PHE A 203 15.18 -2.36 0.41
N ALA A 204 15.63 -3.10 -0.60
CA ALA A 204 15.62 -4.56 -0.59
C ALA A 204 16.48 -5.13 0.56
N GLY A 205 17.65 -4.54 0.81
CA GLY A 205 18.52 -4.93 1.92
C GLY A 205 17.89 -4.66 3.29
N HIS A 206 17.20 -3.53 3.47
CA HIS A 206 16.40 -3.25 4.67
C HIS A 206 15.23 -4.23 4.83
N LEU A 207 14.53 -4.54 3.74
CA LEU A 207 13.40 -5.47 3.73
C LEU A 207 13.82 -6.89 4.10
N ALA A 208 14.90 -7.39 3.51
CA ALA A 208 15.42 -8.73 3.80
C ALA A 208 15.83 -8.88 5.27
N ARG A 209 16.59 -7.91 5.81
CA ARG A 209 17.00 -7.89 7.22
C ARG A 209 15.79 -7.86 8.15
N ALA A 210 14.86 -6.94 7.91
CA ALA A 210 13.66 -6.81 8.72
C ALA A 210 12.77 -8.05 8.65
N ALA A 211 12.67 -8.71 7.49
CA ALA A 211 11.91 -9.94 7.32
C ALA A 211 12.50 -11.10 8.13
N ILE A 212 13.82 -11.30 8.07
CA ILE A 212 14.53 -12.35 8.84
C ILE A 212 14.34 -12.13 10.34
N GLU A 213 14.57 -10.91 10.83
CA GLU A 213 14.43 -10.59 12.25
C GLU A 213 12.99 -10.76 12.74
N THR A 214 12.01 -10.33 11.95
CA THR A 214 10.60 -10.43 12.32
C THR A 214 10.11 -11.88 12.28
N ALA A 215 10.59 -12.67 11.32
CA ALA A 215 10.32 -14.10 11.27
C ALA A 215 10.91 -14.83 12.49
N ALA A 216 12.16 -14.53 12.85
CA ALA A 216 12.80 -15.11 14.04
C ALA A 216 12.04 -14.75 15.32
N ALA A 217 11.62 -13.49 15.48
CA ALA A 217 10.82 -13.03 16.60
C ALA A 217 9.46 -13.75 16.67
N THR A 218 8.80 -13.93 15.51
CA THR A 218 7.52 -14.63 15.40
C THR A 218 7.64 -16.09 15.81
N VAL A 219 8.67 -16.79 15.35
CA VAL A 219 8.94 -18.19 15.73
C VAL A 219 9.24 -18.30 17.23
N LYS A 220 10.04 -17.39 17.79
CA LYS A 220 10.34 -17.37 19.23
C LYS A 220 9.08 -17.16 20.07
N PHE A 221 8.22 -16.23 19.65
CA PHE A 221 6.93 -15.98 20.30
C PHE A 221 6.02 -17.21 20.23
N ALA A 222 5.89 -17.82 19.05
CA ALA A 222 5.07 -19.02 18.87
C ALA A 222 5.52 -20.18 19.75
N ARG A 223 6.84 -20.42 19.85
CA ARG A 223 7.42 -21.43 20.76
C ARG A 223 7.09 -21.13 22.23
N LYS A 224 7.22 -19.88 22.66
CA LYS A 224 6.90 -19.46 24.04
C LYS A 224 5.40 -19.64 24.35
N ALA A 225 4.53 -19.30 23.42
CA ALA A 225 3.09 -19.49 23.55
C ALA A 225 2.73 -20.99 23.63
N ALA A 226 3.31 -21.83 22.77
CA ALA A 226 3.10 -23.27 22.79
C ALA A 226 3.54 -23.89 24.14
N HIS A 227 4.71 -23.48 24.65
CA HIS A 227 5.18 -23.90 25.96
C HIS A 227 4.21 -23.48 27.07
N PHE A 228 3.77 -22.23 27.10
CA PHE A 228 2.81 -21.73 28.09
C PHE A 228 1.48 -22.49 28.07
N VAL A 229 0.95 -22.79 26.88
CA VAL A 229 -0.27 -23.60 26.73
C VAL A 229 -0.06 -25.02 27.26
N SER A 230 1.11 -25.62 27.01
CA SER A 230 1.42 -26.96 27.53
C SER A 230 1.50 -27.00 29.06
N THR A 231 1.90 -25.89 29.71
CA THR A 231 1.96 -25.76 31.16
C THR A 231 0.61 -25.48 31.85
N ILE A 232 -0.43 -25.09 31.09
CA ILE A 232 -1.77 -24.78 31.63
C ILE A 232 -2.71 -26.00 31.62
N ARG A 233 -2.30 -27.17 31.09
CA ARG A 233 -3.13 -28.38 31.21
C ARG A 233 -3.47 -28.63 32.69
N PRO A 234 -4.75 -28.58 33.09
CA PRO A 234 -5.14 -28.90 34.46
C PRO A 234 -4.77 -30.35 34.71
N GLY A 235 -4.16 -30.61 35.87
CA GLY A 235 -4.13 -31.97 36.41
C GLY A 235 -5.56 -32.49 36.41
N VAL A 236 -5.79 -33.60 35.71
CA VAL A 236 -7.02 -34.38 35.85
C VAL A 236 -7.09 -34.73 37.33
N CYS A 237 -8.00 -34.08 38.05
CA CYS A 237 -8.34 -34.43 39.41
C CYS A 237 -9.00 -35.81 39.34
N THR A 238 -8.21 -36.87 39.47
CA THR A 238 -8.71 -38.22 39.65
C THR A 238 -9.33 -38.26 41.04
N LEU A 239 -10.65 -38.04 41.12
CA LEU A 239 -11.45 -38.45 42.27
C LEU A 239 -11.59 -39.98 42.21
N ASN A 240 -10.83 -40.67 43.05
CA ASN A 240 -11.11 -42.01 43.55
C ASN A 240 -10.65 -42.07 45.00
#